data_AF-A0A7S3BMP3-F1
#
_entry.id   AF-A0A7S3BMP3-F1
#
_cell.length_a   1.000
_cell.length_b   1.000
_cell.length_c   1.000
_cell.angle_alpha   90.00
_cell.angle_beta   90.00
_cell.angle_gamma   90.00
#
_symmetry.space_group_name_H-M   'P 1'
#
loop_
_entity.id
_entity.type
_entity.pdbx_description
1 polymer ?
#
loop_
_entity_poly.entity_id
_entity_poly.type
_entity_poly.pdbx_seq_one_letter_code
_entity_poly.pdbx_strand_id
1 'polypeptide(L)'
;SAPRALFLGDPDLEERARCFDGLRALVRPVNHIWNVSAFRTLCDGSVAIFVNVHKRCTQSELTQPFEAVRAAQVLSAGGLLLSQRAHPADEAEYAGLVEFHSLPQLRTAVVGLLARSNLRRTIAQRMSAFRSRFAPAELYARSALNVSAVPAYSRAEREFTKPGRDGVRAPPRRPARGGPSAVTGRASVHAGRSDIAGACRPQSDCCRRHPRVASCHGTAIAASGRAQVTGV
;
A
#
# COMPACT_ATOMS: atom_id res chain seq x y z
N SER A 1 6.13 -3.17 -15.06
CA SER A 1 5.56 -3.81 -13.87
C SER A 1 4.24 -3.16 -13.51
N ALA A 2 3.22 -3.97 -13.19
CA ALA A 2 1.93 -3.47 -12.72
C ALA A 2 2.10 -2.70 -11.39
N PRO A 3 1.26 -1.69 -11.13
CA PRO A 3 1.22 -1.04 -9.83
C PRO A 3 0.74 -2.01 -8.75
N ARG A 4 1.20 -1.81 -7.52
CA ARG A 4 0.83 -2.62 -6.35
C ARG A 4 0.37 -1.74 -5.21
N ALA A 5 -0.66 -2.18 -4.50
CA ALA A 5 -1.16 -1.49 -3.33
C ALA A 5 -0.69 -2.17 -2.04
N LEU A 6 -0.19 -1.38 -1.09
CA LEU A 6 0.46 -1.80 0.14
C LEU A 6 -0.17 -1.07 1.32
N PHE A 7 -0.47 -1.77 2.40
CA PHE A 7 -1.05 -1.17 3.59
C PHE A 7 0.02 -0.85 4.64
N LEU A 8 0.05 0.40 5.11
CA LEU A 8 0.97 0.88 6.12
C LEU A 8 0.44 0.61 7.53
N GLY A 9 0.62 -0.61 8.00
CA GLY A 9 0.15 -0.96 9.33
C GLY A 9 -0.04 -2.44 9.51
N ASP A 10 -0.34 -2.79 10.75
CA ASP A 10 -0.80 -4.12 11.12
C ASP A 10 -2.33 -4.16 10.96
N PRO A 11 -2.86 -5.01 10.06
CA PRO A 11 -4.29 -5.13 9.83
C PRO A 11 -5.03 -5.89 10.94
N ASP A 12 -4.31 -6.60 11.80
CA ASP A 12 -4.89 -7.48 12.82
C ASP A 12 -4.93 -6.81 14.20
N LEU A 13 -4.44 -5.57 14.30
CA LEU A 13 -4.74 -4.70 15.44
C LEU A 13 -6.26 -4.50 15.56
N GLU A 14 -6.82 -4.82 16.71
CA GLU A 14 -8.27 -4.79 16.99
C GLU A 14 -8.91 -3.47 16.54
N GLU A 15 -8.23 -2.35 16.81
CA GLU A 15 -8.68 -1.00 16.48
C GLU A 15 -8.78 -0.75 14.95
N ARG A 16 -8.04 -1.51 14.14
CA ARG A 16 -7.96 -1.37 12.67
C ARG A 16 -8.68 -2.46 11.89
N ALA A 17 -8.84 -3.65 12.46
CA ALA A 17 -9.35 -4.83 11.75
C ALA A 17 -10.64 -4.55 10.98
N ARG A 18 -11.62 -3.91 11.63
CA ARG A 18 -12.92 -3.57 11.04
C ARG A 18 -12.81 -2.60 9.86
N CYS A 19 -11.90 -1.63 9.91
CA CYS A 19 -11.71 -0.67 8.83
C CYS A 19 -10.91 -1.26 7.66
N PHE A 20 -10.10 -2.28 7.94
CA PHE A 20 -9.26 -2.92 6.94
C PHE A 20 -10.01 -3.95 6.09
N ASP A 21 -11.13 -4.50 6.56
CA ASP A 21 -11.87 -5.55 5.85
C ASP A 21 -12.23 -5.17 4.41
N GLY A 22 -12.65 -3.92 4.18
CA GLY A 22 -12.94 -3.41 2.83
C GLY A 22 -11.72 -3.29 1.91
N LEU A 23 -10.51 -3.28 2.47
CA LEU A 23 -9.23 -3.14 1.76
C LEU A 23 -8.47 -4.47 1.63
N ARG A 24 -8.77 -5.48 2.46
CA ARG A 24 -8.01 -6.74 2.57
C ARG A 24 -7.79 -7.47 1.25
N ALA A 25 -8.75 -7.39 0.32
CA ALA A 25 -8.64 -8.02 -1.00
C ALA A 25 -7.76 -7.22 -2.00
N LEU A 26 -7.43 -5.96 -1.71
CA LEU A 26 -6.76 -5.04 -2.63
C LEU A 26 -5.31 -4.74 -2.25
N VAL A 27 -4.99 -4.81 -0.97
CA VAL A 27 -3.71 -4.31 -0.44
C VAL A 27 -2.98 -5.38 0.35
N ARG A 28 -1.65 -5.39 0.26
CA ARG A 28 -0.81 -6.27 1.08
C ARG A 28 -0.25 -5.51 2.29
N PRO A 29 -0.36 -6.03 3.52
CA PRO A 29 0.17 -5.36 4.70
C PRO A 29 1.70 -5.25 4.70
N VAL A 30 2.20 -4.12 5.20
CA VAL A 30 3.62 -3.79 5.40
C VAL A 30 3.76 -3.00 6.71
N ASN A 31 4.09 -3.70 7.79
CA ASN A 31 4.17 -3.16 9.15
C ASN A 31 5.60 -3.04 9.72
N HIS A 32 6.58 -3.74 9.13
CA HIS A 32 7.96 -3.83 9.66
C HIS A 32 8.94 -2.83 9.05
N ILE A 33 8.47 -1.89 8.22
CA ILE A 33 9.35 -0.97 7.47
C ILE A 33 9.22 0.45 8.03
N TRP A 34 10.38 0.99 8.44
CA TRP A 34 10.51 2.27 9.17
C TRP A 34 11.67 3.14 8.67
N ASN A 35 12.24 2.83 7.50
CA ASN A 35 13.32 3.63 6.93
C ASN A 35 13.19 3.78 5.41
N VAL A 36 13.77 4.86 4.88
CA VAL A 36 13.66 5.24 3.46
C VAL A 36 14.28 4.20 2.53
N SER A 37 15.39 3.56 2.91
CA SER A 37 16.07 2.57 2.06
C SER A 37 15.17 1.35 1.81
N ALA A 38 14.54 0.81 2.85
CA ALA A 38 13.59 -0.28 2.73
C ALA A 38 12.34 0.10 1.93
N PHE A 39 11.84 1.34 2.09
CA PHE A 39 10.77 1.85 1.22
C PHE A 39 11.21 1.98 -0.25
N ARG A 40 12.46 2.38 -0.52
CA ARG A 40 13.01 2.43 -1.89
C ARG A 40 13.06 1.04 -2.50
N THR A 41 13.50 0.02 -1.75
CA THR A 41 13.44 -1.37 -2.21
C THR A 41 12.01 -1.80 -2.52
N LEU A 42 11.01 -1.30 -1.78
CA LEU A 42 9.61 -1.53 -2.13
C LEU A 42 9.11 -0.70 -3.33
N CYS A 43 9.73 0.43 -3.64
CA CYS A 43 9.38 1.21 -4.82
C CYS A 43 10.18 0.79 -6.05
N ASP A 44 11.18 -0.10 -5.88
CA ASP A 44 12.03 -0.52 -6.96
C ASP A 44 11.29 -1.41 -7.97
N GLY A 45 11.59 -1.21 -9.25
CA GLY A 45 11.03 -1.95 -10.37
C GLY A 45 9.51 -1.81 -10.59
N SER A 46 8.73 -1.18 -9.70
CA SER A 46 7.26 -1.11 -9.79
C SER A 46 6.68 0.12 -9.10
N VAL A 47 5.48 0.53 -9.51
CA VAL A 47 4.74 1.61 -8.85
C VAL A 47 4.15 1.08 -7.55
N ALA A 48 4.52 1.65 -6.41
CA ALA A 48 3.97 1.33 -5.11
C ALA A 48 2.97 2.39 -4.65
N ILE A 49 1.74 1.95 -4.36
CA ILE A 49 0.67 2.76 -3.78
C ILE A 49 0.54 2.33 -2.32
N PHE A 50 0.84 3.22 -1.39
CA PHE A 50 0.71 2.97 0.03
C PHE A 50 -0.63 3.50 0.52
N VAL A 51 -1.27 2.75 1.41
CA VAL A 51 -2.56 3.08 2.03
C VAL A 51 -2.34 3.19 3.53
N ASN A 52 -2.64 4.36 4.07
CA ASN A 52 -2.58 4.65 5.50
C ASN A 52 -4.00 4.72 6.09
N VAL A 53 -4.22 4.03 7.21
CA VAL A 53 -5.45 4.09 8.00
C VAL A 53 -5.07 4.31 9.45
N HIS A 54 -5.77 5.23 10.13
CA HIS A 54 -5.47 5.57 11.52
C HIS A 54 -5.73 4.37 12.44
N LYS A 55 -5.07 4.30 13.61
CA LYS A 55 -5.32 3.20 14.57
C LYS A 55 -6.77 3.17 15.01
N ARG A 56 -7.34 4.32 15.34
CA ARG A 56 -8.75 4.49 15.74
C ARG A 56 -9.59 5.00 14.59
N CYS A 57 -9.56 4.26 13.49
CA CYS A 57 -10.13 4.64 12.21
C CYS A 57 -11.64 4.93 12.22
N THR A 58 -12.38 4.47 13.25
CA THR A 58 -13.81 4.78 13.42
C THR A 58 -14.08 6.09 14.16
N GLN A 59 -13.05 6.73 14.74
CA GLN A 59 -13.19 8.04 15.36
C GLN A 59 -13.34 9.13 14.29
N SER A 60 -13.76 10.33 14.70
CA SER A 60 -13.87 11.48 13.80
C SER A 60 -12.59 11.64 12.97
N GLU A 61 -12.71 11.46 11.66
CA GLU A 61 -11.55 11.43 10.77
C GLU A 61 -10.83 12.80 10.76
N LEU A 62 -11.55 13.87 11.09
CA LEU A 62 -11.04 15.25 11.10
C LEU A 62 -10.29 15.64 12.38
N THR A 63 -10.14 14.72 13.34
CA THR A 63 -9.39 14.99 14.59
C THR A 63 -8.14 14.13 14.74
N GLN A 64 -7.92 13.16 13.85
CA GLN A 64 -6.75 12.28 13.92
C GLN A 64 -5.52 13.00 13.36
N PRO A 65 -4.37 12.95 14.05
CA PRO A 65 -3.13 13.48 13.49
C PRO A 65 -2.67 12.62 12.31
N PHE A 66 -2.15 13.28 11.28
CA PHE A 66 -1.54 12.58 10.16
C PHE A 66 -0.19 11.94 10.54
N GLU A 67 0.10 10.73 10.07
CA GLU A 67 1.38 10.04 10.31
C GLU A 67 2.53 10.62 9.46
N ALA A 68 2.81 11.91 9.64
CA ALA A 68 3.72 12.72 8.81
C ALA A 68 5.13 12.11 8.66
N VAL A 69 5.69 11.53 9.73
CA VAL A 69 7.01 10.88 9.71
C VAL A 69 7.04 9.72 8.71
N ARG A 70 6.02 8.85 8.75
CA ARG A 70 5.93 7.69 7.87
C ARG A 70 5.61 8.11 6.43
N ALA A 71 4.73 9.10 6.27
CA ALA A 71 4.43 9.68 4.97
C ALA A 71 5.67 10.28 4.29
N ALA A 72 6.50 11.02 5.03
CA ALA A 72 7.74 11.59 4.52
C ALA A 72 8.70 10.53 3.98
N GLN A 73 8.80 9.38 4.66
CA GLN A 73 9.64 8.26 4.21
C GLN A 73 9.13 7.65 2.89
N VAL A 74 7.82 7.44 2.78
CA VAL A 74 7.16 6.93 1.56
C VAL A 74 7.36 7.89 0.39
N LEU A 75 7.09 9.18 0.59
CA LEU A 75 7.20 10.21 -0.45
C LEU A 75 8.67 10.38 -0.89
N SER A 76 9.62 10.33 0.05
CA SER A 76 11.06 10.35 -0.25
C SER A 76 11.54 9.14 -1.04
N ALA A 77 10.88 8.00 -0.88
CA ALA A 77 11.18 6.77 -1.61
C ALA A 77 10.50 6.70 -3.00
N GLY A 78 9.65 7.67 -3.35
CA GLY A 78 8.90 7.68 -4.61
C GLY A 78 7.61 6.84 -4.59
N GLY A 79 7.05 6.58 -3.41
CA GLY A 79 5.73 5.97 -3.30
C GLY A 79 4.59 6.98 -3.52
N LEU A 80 3.43 6.49 -3.98
CA LEU A 80 2.17 7.23 -3.88
C LEU A 80 1.53 6.91 -2.53
N LEU A 81 0.88 7.89 -1.90
CA LEU A 81 0.21 7.71 -0.62
C LEU A 81 -1.27 8.10 -0.72
N LEU A 82 -2.13 7.16 -0.36
CA LEU A 82 -3.52 7.37 0.01
C LEU A 82 -3.61 7.31 1.53
N SER A 83 -4.33 8.24 2.15
CA SER A 83 -4.57 8.21 3.59
C SER A 83 -6.05 8.36 3.87
N GLN A 84 -6.51 7.73 4.97
CA GLN A 84 -7.72 8.17 5.63
C GLN A 84 -7.63 9.68 5.91
N ARG A 85 -8.77 10.39 5.85
CA ARG A 85 -8.86 11.80 6.29
C ARG A 85 -8.24 11.98 7.67
N ALA A 86 -7.60 13.12 7.85
CA ALA A 86 -6.87 13.51 9.04
C ALA A 86 -7.29 14.94 9.44
N HIS A 87 -6.61 15.50 10.44
CA HIS A 87 -6.80 16.88 10.84
C HIS A 87 -6.62 17.84 9.65
N PRO A 88 -7.52 18.82 9.42
CA PRO A 88 -7.48 19.68 8.22
C PRO A 88 -6.16 20.42 7.99
N ALA A 89 -5.48 20.82 9.06
CA ALA A 89 -4.17 21.48 8.96
C ALA A 89 -3.10 20.55 8.34
N ASP A 90 -3.11 19.26 8.71
CA ASP A 90 -2.19 18.28 8.14
C ASP A 90 -2.53 18.00 6.68
N GLU A 91 -3.82 17.88 6.36
CA GLU A 91 -4.27 17.67 4.98
C GLU A 91 -3.89 18.84 4.07
N ALA A 92 -3.98 20.07 4.58
CA ALA A 92 -3.55 21.26 3.87
C ALA A 92 -2.03 21.25 3.61
N GLU A 93 -1.21 20.92 4.62
CA GLU A 93 0.26 20.85 4.48
C GLU A 93 0.68 19.80 3.42
N TYR A 94 -0.03 18.68 3.33
CA TYR A 94 0.24 17.59 2.40
C TYR A 94 -0.59 17.62 1.11
N ALA A 95 -1.37 18.69 0.87
CA ALA A 95 -2.22 18.82 -0.31
C ALA A 95 -1.42 18.67 -1.61
N GLY A 96 -1.93 17.82 -2.51
CA GLY A 96 -1.29 17.47 -3.79
C GLY A 96 -0.19 16.40 -3.71
N LEU A 97 0.32 16.10 -2.50
CA LEU A 97 1.33 15.06 -2.26
C LEU A 97 0.67 13.74 -1.83
N VAL A 98 -0.36 13.84 -1.00
CA VAL A 98 -1.16 12.74 -0.45
C VAL A 98 -2.61 12.92 -0.90
N GLU A 99 -3.30 11.84 -1.24
CA GLU A 99 -4.75 11.90 -1.45
C GLU A 99 -5.46 11.42 -0.18
N PHE A 100 -6.23 12.32 0.44
CA PHE A 100 -6.98 12.06 1.66
C PHE A 100 -8.44 11.71 1.34
N HIS A 101 -8.89 10.55 1.80
CA HIS A 101 -10.20 9.98 1.49
C HIS A 101 -10.86 9.47 2.77
N SER A 102 -12.20 9.48 2.84
CA SER A 102 -12.87 8.77 3.92
C SER A 102 -12.67 7.26 3.78
N LEU A 103 -12.88 6.50 4.85
CA LEU A 103 -12.74 5.03 4.81
C LEU A 103 -13.49 4.36 3.64
N PRO A 104 -14.77 4.65 3.37
CA PRO A 104 -15.47 4.05 2.23
C PRO A 104 -14.86 4.42 0.87
N GLN A 105 -14.30 5.61 0.75
CA GLN A 105 -13.72 6.13 -0.50
C GLN A 105 -12.33 5.54 -0.79
N LEU A 106 -11.57 5.15 0.25
CA LEU A 106 -10.22 4.59 0.09
C LEU A 106 -10.19 3.38 -0.85
N ARG A 107 -11.17 2.47 -0.74
CA ARG A 107 -11.26 1.30 -1.63
C ARG A 107 -11.33 1.72 -3.10
N THR A 108 -12.24 2.64 -3.41
CA THR A 108 -12.43 3.17 -4.77
C THR A 108 -11.19 3.91 -5.25
N ALA A 109 -10.55 4.69 -4.38
CA ALA A 109 -9.31 5.40 -4.70
C ALA A 109 -8.15 4.45 -5.03
N VAL A 110 -8.00 3.34 -4.29
CA VAL A 110 -7.00 2.30 -4.58
C VAL A 110 -7.23 1.69 -5.96
N VAL A 111 -8.45 1.25 -6.25
CA VAL A 111 -8.80 0.67 -7.57
C VAL A 111 -8.55 1.68 -8.68
N GLY A 112 -8.98 2.93 -8.48
CA GLY A 112 -8.76 4.03 -9.42
C GLY A 112 -7.28 4.26 -9.70
N LEU A 113 -6.42 4.29 -8.68
CA LEU A 113 -4.98 4.42 -8.88
C LEU A 113 -4.38 3.20 -9.59
N LEU A 114 -4.75 1.98 -9.23
CA LEU A 114 -4.24 0.76 -9.87
C LEU A 114 -4.54 0.72 -11.38
N ALA A 115 -5.65 1.33 -11.82
CA ALA A 115 -6.04 1.41 -13.23
C ALA A 115 -5.37 2.55 -14.02
N ARG A 116 -4.68 3.49 -13.38
CA ARG A 116 -4.06 4.65 -14.08
C ARG A 116 -2.78 4.25 -14.81
N SER A 117 -2.63 4.72 -16.04
CA SER A 117 -1.44 4.48 -16.88
C SER A 117 -0.28 5.46 -16.61
N ASN A 118 -0.55 6.64 -16.07
CA ASN A 118 0.41 7.73 -15.92
C ASN A 118 1.07 7.83 -14.53
N LEU A 119 0.96 6.79 -13.69
CA LEU A 119 1.38 6.83 -12.28
C LEU A 119 2.86 7.21 -12.08
N ARG A 120 3.75 6.78 -12.98
CA ARG A 120 5.18 7.13 -12.89
C ARG A 120 5.41 8.65 -13.01
N ARG A 121 4.66 9.31 -13.89
CA ARG A 121 4.71 10.78 -14.03
C ARG A 121 4.19 11.45 -12.76
N THR A 122 3.07 10.95 -12.23
CA THR A 122 2.51 11.44 -10.96
C THR A 122 3.50 11.29 -9.80
N ILE A 123 4.18 10.15 -9.69
CA ILE A 123 5.23 9.93 -8.68
C ILE A 123 6.35 10.95 -8.82
N ALA A 124 6.89 11.14 -10.02
CA ALA A 124 7.98 12.07 -10.25
C ALA A 124 7.59 13.51 -9.86
N GLN A 125 6.37 13.93 -10.24
CA GLN A 125 5.83 15.24 -9.90
C GLN A 125 5.66 15.40 -8.38
N ARG A 126 5.04 14.43 -7.70
CA ARG A 126 4.83 14.48 -6.24
C ARG A 126 6.13 14.43 -5.47
N MET A 127 7.09 13.61 -5.89
CA MET A 127 8.41 13.54 -5.27
C MET A 127 9.15 14.88 -5.41
N SER A 128 9.10 15.51 -6.59
CA SER A 128 9.69 16.83 -6.81
C SER A 128 9.03 17.89 -5.93
N ALA A 129 7.70 17.90 -5.88
CA ALA A 129 6.94 18.84 -5.05
C ALA A 129 7.22 18.64 -3.55
N PHE A 130 7.29 17.39 -3.08
CA PHE A 130 7.65 17.06 -1.71
C PHE A 130 9.05 17.57 -1.35
N ARG A 131 10.06 17.29 -2.19
CA ARG A 131 11.43 17.75 -1.96
C ARG A 131 11.53 19.28 -1.89
N SER A 132 10.78 19.98 -2.74
CA SER A 132 10.75 21.45 -2.72
C SER A 132 10.07 21.97 -1.47
N ARG A 133 8.86 21.46 -1.12
CA ARG A 133 8.06 21.96 0.00
C ARG A 133 8.69 21.70 1.37
N PHE A 134 9.36 20.55 1.51
CA PHE A 134 10.00 20.12 2.75
C PHE A 134 11.53 20.23 2.69
N ALA A 135 12.06 21.08 1.80
CA ALA A 135 13.48 21.43 1.83
C ALA A 135 13.81 22.08 3.19
N PRO A 136 14.97 21.79 3.80
CA PRO A 136 15.34 22.36 5.09
C PRO A 136 15.23 23.89 5.12
N ALA A 137 15.70 24.57 4.08
CA ALA A 137 15.61 26.03 3.95
C ALA A 137 14.16 26.54 4.06
N GLU A 138 13.21 25.88 3.39
CA GLU A 138 11.79 26.22 3.44
C GLU A 138 11.16 25.93 4.80
N LEU A 139 11.54 24.82 5.45
CA LEU A 139 11.06 24.50 6.80
C LEU A 139 11.54 25.50 7.83
N TYR A 140 12.80 25.92 7.73
CA TYR A 140 13.35 26.94 8.61
C TYR A 140 12.70 28.29 8.40
N ALA A 141 12.51 28.72 7.16
CA ALA A 141 11.82 29.96 6.84
C ALA A 141 10.40 30.02 7.41
N ARG A 142 9.67 28.89 7.40
CA ARG A 142 8.29 28.80 7.91
C ARG A 142 8.19 28.65 9.43
N SER A 143 9.19 28.05 10.07
CA SER A 143 9.11 27.72 11.50
C SER A 143 9.31 28.91 12.45
N ALA A 144 9.52 30.12 11.92
CA ALA A 144 9.91 31.32 12.68
C ALA A 144 11.18 31.13 13.54
N LEU A 145 11.89 30.02 13.37
CA LEU A 145 13.17 29.77 13.99
C LEU A 145 14.20 30.67 13.30
N ASN A 146 14.76 31.61 14.05
CA ASN A 146 15.76 32.53 13.54
C ASN A 146 17.06 31.76 13.23
N VAL A 147 17.24 31.39 11.96
CA VAL A 147 18.30 30.49 11.48
C VAL A 147 19.70 31.11 11.58
N SER A 148 19.80 32.41 11.88
CA SER A 148 21.05 33.10 12.18
C SER A 148 21.82 32.50 13.37
N ALA A 149 21.17 31.70 14.21
CA ALA A 149 21.80 30.98 15.32
C ALA A 149 22.21 29.53 14.99
N VAL A 150 21.88 28.99 13.81
CA VAL A 150 22.27 27.62 13.43
C VAL A 150 23.54 27.70 12.58
N PRO A 151 24.73 27.37 13.12
CA PRO A 151 25.97 27.44 12.37
C PRO A 151 25.86 26.66 11.07
N ALA A 152 26.23 27.32 9.97
CA ALA A 152 25.96 26.95 8.59
C ALA A 152 25.94 25.42 8.34
N TYR A 153 24.72 24.88 8.17
CA TYR A 153 24.44 23.50 7.73
C TYR A 153 24.97 23.17 6.31
N SER A 154 25.71 24.10 5.69
CA SER A 154 26.24 24.05 4.32
C SER A 154 27.29 22.95 4.06
N ARG A 155 27.81 22.30 5.12
CA ARG A 155 28.77 21.19 4.98
C ARG A 155 28.07 19.83 4.88
N ALA A 156 26.97 19.64 5.60
CA ALA A 156 26.25 18.36 5.64
C ALA A 156 25.48 18.07 4.34
N GLU A 157 24.94 19.08 3.64
CA GLU A 157 24.24 18.87 2.36
C GLU A 157 25.18 18.41 1.22
N ARG A 158 26.46 18.80 1.26
CA ARG A 158 27.48 18.31 0.31
C ARG A 158 27.89 16.86 0.58
N GLU A 159 27.69 16.39 1.80
CA GLU A 159 27.96 14.99 2.18
C GLU A 159 26.75 14.09 1.93
N PHE A 160 25.53 14.58 2.12
CA PHE A 160 24.30 13.83 1.86
C PHE A 160 24.01 13.61 0.36
N THR A 161 24.57 14.45 -0.51
CA THR A 161 24.48 14.30 -1.97
C THR A 161 25.55 13.39 -2.58
N LYS A 162 26.56 12.96 -1.80
CA LYS A 162 27.39 11.85 -2.24
C LYS A 162 26.50 10.60 -2.20
N PRO A 163 26.21 9.93 -3.33
CA PRO A 163 25.57 8.63 -3.28
C PRO A 163 26.42 7.78 -2.35
N GLY A 164 25.84 7.38 -1.23
CA GLY A 164 26.50 6.49 -0.30
C GLY A 164 27.07 5.36 -1.13
N ARG A 165 28.40 5.23 -1.11
CA ARG A 165 29.03 3.92 -1.18
C ARG A 165 28.57 3.19 0.08
N ASP A 166 27.27 2.88 0.16
CA ASP A 166 26.79 1.83 1.01
C ASP A 166 27.61 0.63 0.56
N GLY A 167 28.48 0.21 1.49
CA GLY A 167 29.32 -0.94 1.34
C GLY A 167 28.45 -2.16 1.14
N VAL A 168 27.98 -2.37 -0.09
CA VAL A 168 27.81 -3.70 -0.65
C VAL A 168 29.22 -4.29 -0.62
N ARG A 169 29.59 -4.79 0.56
CA ARG A 169 30.69 -5.71 0.74
C ARG A 169 30.39 -6.80 -0.26
N ALA A 170 31.12 -6.80 -1.37
CA ALA A 170 30.96 -7.81 -2.40
C ALA A 170 30.93 -9.17 -1.67
N PRO A 171 29.94 -10.03 -1.94
CA PRO A 171 29.90 -11.34 -1.33
C PRO A 171 31.28 -11.99 -1.55
N PRO A 172 31.84 -12.68 -0.54
CA PRO A 172 33.14 -13.31 -0.68
C PRO A 172 33.13 -14.13 -1.97
N ARG A 173 34.08 -13.84 -2.87
CA ARG A 173 34.27 -14.60 -4.10
C ARG A 173 34.38 -16.07 -3.69
N ARG A 174 33.37 -16.88 -4.02
CA ARG A 174 33.47 -18.33 -3.90
C ARG A 174 34.73 -18.74 -4.66
N PRO A 175 35.66 -19.51 -4.06
CA PRO A 175 36.75 -20.08 -4.81
C PRO A 175 36.16 -20.88 -5.97
N ALA A 176 36.72 -20.67 -7.17
CA ALA A 176 36.34 -21.38 -8.37
C ALA A 176 36.38 -22.89 -8.08
N ARG A 177 35.21 -23.53 -8.03
CA ARG A 177 35.14 -25.00 -8.10
C ARG A 177 35.59 -25.36 -9.50
N GLY A 178 36.81 -25.87 -9.60
CA GLY A 178 37.30 -26.50 -10.80
C GLY A 178 36.37 -27.63 -11.23
N GLY A 179 36.12 -27.67 -12.54
CA GLY A 179 36.33 -28.86 -13.37
C GLY A 179 35.38 -30.06 -13.19
N PRO A 180 34.80 -30.58 -14.28
CA PRO A 180 33.95 -31.76 -14.25
C PRO A 180 34.79 -33.04 -14.15
N SER A 181 34.57 -33.85 -13.12
CA SER A 181 34.89 -35.28 -13.20
C SER A 181 33.71 -36.00 -13.81
N ALA A 182 33.89 -36.42 -15.06
CA ALA A 182 33.08 -37.43 -15.71
C ALA A 182 33.11 -38.72 -14.86
N VAL A 183 31.95 -39.14 -14.39
CA VAL A 183 31.74 -40.53 -13.96
C VAL A 183 30.61 -41.08 -14.82
N THR A 184 31.02 -41.83 -15.83
CA THR A 184 30.21 -42.77 -16.59
C THR A 184 29.75 -43.89 -15.66
N GLY A 185 28.44 -44.02 -15.45
CA GLY A 185 27.84 -45.13 -14.69
C GLY A 185 26.52 -45.57 -15.33
N ARG A 186 26.57 -46.70 -16.02
CA ARG A 186 25.48 -47.37 -16.74
C ARG A 186 24.35 -47.87 -15.82
N ALA A 187 23.14 -47.81 -16.39
CA ALA A 187 22.05 -48.80 -16.37
C ALA A 187 21.58 -49.41 -15.04
N SER A 188 20.27 -49.29 -14.77
CA SER A 188 19.40 -50.47 -14.76
C SER A 188 17.93 -50.10 -14.93
N VAL A 189 17.32 -50.83 -15.85
CA VAL A 189 15.91 -50.86 -16.23
C VAL A 189 15.14 -51.63 -15.16
N HIS A 190 14.09 -51.06 -14.58
CA HIS A 190 13.00 -51.84 -14.01
C HIS A 190 11.67 -51.26 -14.47
N ALA A 191 11.08 -52.00 -15.42
CA ALA A 191 9.68 -51.93 -15.77
C ALA A 191 8.86 -52.47 -14.60
N GLY A 192 7.93 -51.66 -14.10
CA GLY A 192 6.95 -52.05 -13.09
C GLY A 192 5.58 -51.57 -13.51
N ARG A 193 4.93 -52.36 -14.37
CA ARG A 193 3.48 -52.32 -14.64
C ARG A 193 2.75 -52.57 -13.32
N SER A 194 1.73 -51.77 -13.02
CA SER A 194 0.58 -52.22 -12.23
C SER A 194 -0.59 -51.29 -12.49
N ASP A 195 -1.45 -51.75 -13.40
CA ASP A 195 -2.83 -51.32 -13.55
C ASP A 195 -3.56 -51.54 -12.21
N ILE A 196 -4.12 -50.49 -11.63
CA ILE A 196 -5.21 -50.63 -10.67
C ILE A 196 -6.34 -49.71 -11.13
N ALA A 197 -7.28 -50.33 -11.86
CA ALA A 197 -8.62 -49.83 -12.02
C ALA A 197 -9.31 -49.82 -10.65
N GLY A 198 -9.58 -48.63 -10.12
CA GLY A 198 -10.29 -48.42 -8.86
C GLY A 198 -11.54 -47.59 -9.09
N ALA A 199 -12.66 -48.30 -9.21
CA ALA A 199 -14.06 -47.86 -9.25
C ALA A 199 -14.38 -46.42 -8.79
N CYS A 200 -14.94 -45.64 -9.72
CA CYS A 200 -15.85 -44.54 -9.38
C CYS A 200 -17.13 -45.12 -8.76
N ARG A 201 -17.42 -44.80 -7.49
CA ARG A 201 -18.77 -44.89 -6.93
C ARG A 201 -19.39 -43.49 -6.86
N PRO A 202 -20.68 -43.33 -7.19
CA PRO A 202 -21.39 -42.08 -6.98
C PRO A 202 -21.78 -41.96 -5.50
N GLN A 203 -21.42 -40.85 -4.85
CA GLN A 203 -22.05 -40.44 -3.60
C GLN A 203 -23.02 -39.30 -3.89
N SER A 204 -24.28 -39.70 -4.04
CA SER A 204 -25.44 -38.89 -3.73
C SER A 204 -25.54 -38.67 -2.21
N ASP A 205 -26.20 -37.59 -1.84
CA ASP A 205 -26.90 -37.38 -0.56
C ASP A 205 -26.07 -37.12 0.71
N CYS A 206 -25.73 -35.85 0.92
CA CYS A 206 -25.66 -35.28 2.27
C CYS A 206 -26.14 -33.81 2.30
N CYS A 207 -27.39 -33.57 1.90
CA CYS A 207 -28.15 -32.39 2.32
C CYS A 207 -29.18 -32.80 3.38
N ARG A 208 -28.74 -32.88 4.64
CA ARG A 208 -29.68 -32.90 5.78
C ARG A 208 -30.27 -31.52 5.97
N ARG A 209 -31.55 -31.47 5.65
CA ARG A 209 -32.60 -30.55 6.06
C ARG A 209 -32.40 -30.02 7.49
N HIS A 210 -32.44 -28.70 7.64
CA HIS A 210 -33.03 -28.06 8.82
C HIS A 210 -34.18 -27.14 8.38
N PRO A 211 -35.25 -27.02 9.20
CA PRO A 211 -36.51 -26.44 8.78
C PRO A 211 -36.60 -24.93 9.07
N ARG A 212 -37.30 -24.25 8.15
CA ARG A 212 -38.29 -23.18 8.39
C ARG A 212 -37.99 -22.18 9.52
N VAL A 213 -37.65 -20.95 9.12
CA VAL A 213 -38.32 -19.75 9.66
C VAL A 213 -38.62 -18.82 8.49
N ALA A 214 -39.91 -18.74 8.16
CA ALA A 214 -40.46 -17.71 7.30
C ALA A 214 -40.71 -16.47 8.16
N SER A 215 -40.23 -15.30 7.72
CA SER A 215 -40.88 -14.03 8.03
C SER A 215 -40.85 -13.18 6.78
N CYS A 216 -42.02 -13.08 6.16
CA CYS A 216 -42.31 -12.19 5.06
C CYS A 216 -42.55 -10.80 5.66
N HIS A 217 -41.67 -9.84 5.39
CA HIS A 217 -42.05 -8.43 5.42
C HIS A 217 -42.12 -7.92 3.99
N GLY A 218 -43.36 -7.84 3.50
CA GLY A 218 -43.69 -7.02 2.36
C GLY A 218 -43.60 -5.55 2.74
N THR A 219 -43.09 -4.73 1.83
CA THR A 219 -43.37 -3.30 1.83
C THR A 219 -43.75 -2.93 0.42
N ALA A 220 -44.97 -2.44 0.31
CA ALA A 220 -45.65 -2.11 -0.93
C ALA A 220 -44.97 -0.92 -1.63
N ILE A 221 -44.86 -1.04 -2.95
CA ILE A 221 -44.60 0.05 -3.87
C ILE A 221 -45.93 0.78 -4.07
N ALA A 222 -46.01 2.04 -3.64
CA ALA A 222 -47.08 2.94 -4.04
C ALA A 222 -46.51 3.98 -5.02
N ALA A 223 -46.93 3.87 -6.28
CA ALA A 223 -46.78 4.89 -7.30
C ALA A 223 -48.06 5.74 -7.35
N SER A 224 -47.91 7.07 -7.29
CA SER A 224 -48.88 8.13 -7.66
C SER A 224 -48.41 9.43 -7.00
N GLY A 225 -48.24 10.58 -7.65
CA GLY A 225 -48.57 10.99 -9.00
C GLY A 225 -48.28 12.49 -9.21
N ARG A 226 -48.43 12.89 -10.48
CA ARG A 226 -48.77 14.20 -11.07
C ARG A 226 -48.04 15.50 -10.67
N ALA A 227 -47.64 16.15 -11.75
CA ALA A 227 -47.21 17.54 -11.93
C ALA A 227 -48.22 18.59 -11.43
N GLN A 228 -47.69 19.76 -11.07
CA GLN A 228 -48.30 21.05 -11.40
C GLN A 228 -47.23 22.07 -11.80
N VAL A 229 -47.54 22.72 -12.93
CA VAL A 229 -46.90 23.91 -13.50
C VAL A 229 -47.80 25.09 -13.18
N THR A 230 -47.24 26.14 -12.56
CA THR A 230 -47.60 27.58 -12.67
C THR A 230 -46.37 28.31 -12.12
N GLY A 231 -45.68 29.23 -12.78
CA GLY A 231 -46.15 30.31 -13.64
C GLY A 231 -46.36 31.57 -12.77
N VAL A 232 -45.31 32.37 -12.57
CA VAL A 232 -45.13 33.83 -12.80
C VAL A 232 -43.66 34.14 -12.53
#